data_AF-W9W6A8-F1
#
_entry.id   AF-W9W6A8-F1
#
_cell.length_a   1.000
_cell.length_b   1.000
_cell.length_c   1.000
_cell.angle_alpha   90.00
_cell.angle_beta   90.00
_cell.angle_gamma   90.00
#
_symmetry.space_group_name_H-M   'P 1'
#
loop_
_entity.id
_entity.type
_entity.pdbx_description
1 polymer ?
#
loop_
_entity_poly.entity_id
_entity_poly.type
_entity_poly.pdbx_seq_one_letter_code
_entity_poly.pdbx_strand_id
1 'polypeptide(L)'
;MAPPPPPSQSLGERLTKLATTLQFAWFCGHFTLLLSVLRYGLSYITFNYYSRWAQFTYRLAFTSAVATYGIVVFKAYRARVKPGAKITQTAVTLLSDENVQYLLISLVWLFARQVPLALLPFTVYSVFHVATYTRTNIIPTLQPPKAAPGSTPQSPGAQKSQSPLANSIGRFVKEYYDASMFLVAMLEIFNWVRLFMSALTFSKGSWILLGVYTVFLRARFSQSQFIQGAFGQLAARVDQQVQNPNVPPAVRQGWETLKNILRQGVEATNLQKYLGGGQTSQKKQS
;
A
#
# COMPACT_ATOMS: atom_id res chain seq x y z
N MET A 1 7.53 17.87 2.73
CA MET A 1 6.40 18.51 2.02
C MET A 1 6.89 19.87 1.53
N ALA A 2 6.46 20.33 0.36
CA ALA A 2 6.78 21.70 -0.06
C ALA A 2 6.05 22.68 0.91
N PRO A 3 6.70 23.77 1.36
CA PRO A 3 6.03 24.76 2.19
C PRO A 3 4.84 25.35 1.43
N PRO A 4 3.70 25.63 2.09
CA PRO A 4 2.56 26.25 1.44
C PRO A 4 3.00 27.58 0.82
N PRO A 5 2.57 27.90 -0.42
CA PRO A 5 3.03 29.11 -1.08
C PRO A 5 2.61 30.35 -0.27
N PRO A 6 3.45 31.40 -0.23
CA PRO A 6 3.13 32.65 0.45
C PRO A 6 1.79 33.22 -0.05
N PRO A 7 0.92 33.72 0.83
CA PRO A 7 -0.36 34.32 0.45
C PRO A 7 -0.19 35.59 -0.40
N SER A 8 1.01 36.17 -0.46
CA SER A 8 1.36 37.33 -1.29
C SER A 8 1.49 37.01 -2.78
N GLN A 9 1.52 35.73 -3.18
CA GLN A 9 1.61 35.33 -4.59
C GLN A 9 0.24 35.26 -5.25
N SER A 10 0.20 35.63 -6.53
CA SER A 10 -1.00 35.47 -7.36
C SER A 10 -1.43 34.00 -7.41
N LEU A 11 -2.72 33.74 -7.66
CA LEU A 11 -3.21 32.36 -7.76
C LEU A 11 -2.48 31.58 -8.88
N GLY A 12 -2.22 32.23 -10.02
CA GLY A 12 -1.52 31.63 -11.14
C GLY A 12 -0.12 31.15 -10.76
N GLU A 13 0.68 31.98 -10.08
CA GLU A 13 2.02 31.59 -9.62
C GLU A 13 1.99 30.42 -8.63
N ARG A 14 1.00 30.41 -7.73
CA ARG A 14 0.81 29.32 -6.76
C ARG A 14 0.49 28.01 -7.46
N LEU A 15 -0.40 28.04 -8.47
CA LEU A 15 -0.75 26.88 -9.27
C LEU A 15 0.43 26.37 -10.10
N THR A 16 1.20 27.27 -10.74
CA THR A 16 2.40 26.89 -11.49
C THR A 16 3.44 26.23 -10.59
N LYS A 17 3.69 26.79 -9.40
CA LYS A 17 4.60 26.17 -8.42
C LYS A 17 4.13 24.80 -7.97
N LEU A 18 2.83 24.62 -7.76
CA LEU A 18 2.26 23.32 -7.42
C LEU A 18 2.45 22.33 -8.58
N ALA A 19 2.07 22.72 -9.79
CA ALA A 19 2.04 21.87 -10.98
C ALA A 19 3.43 21.37 -11.42
N THR A 20 4.47 22.15 -11.14
CA THR A 20 5.87 21.80 -11.45
C THR A 20 6.50 20.83 -10.45
N THR A 21 5.78 20.45 -9.39
CA THR A 21 6.31 19.52 -8.40
C THR A 21 6.11 18.07 -8.80
N LEU A 22 7.09 17.23 -8.46
CA LEU A 22 6.96 15.78 -8.61
C LEU A 22 5.81 15.20 -7.75
N GLN A 23 5.45 15.89 -6.64
CA GLN A 23 4.32 15.48 -5.81
C GLN A 23 2.97 15.70 -6.50
N PHE A 24 2.86 16.73 -7.33
CA PHE A 24 1.66 16.95 -8.13
C PHE A 24 1.50 15.89 -9.21
N ALA A 25 2.58 15.49 -9.88
CA ALA A 25 2.56 14.35 -10.80
C ALA A 25 2.12 13.05 -10.10
N TRP A 26 2.63 12.81 -8.89
CA TRP A 26 2.20 11.69 -8.05
C TRP A 26 0.71 11.77 -7.67
N PHE A 27 0.19 12.96 -7.36
CA PHE A 27 -1.24 13.16 -7.12
C PHE A 27 -2.08 12.86 -8.37
N CYS A 28 -1.68 13.35 -9.54
CA CYS A 28 -2.37 13.09 -10.80
C CYS A 28 -2.39 11.59 -11.13
N GLY A 29 -1.32 10.86 -10.81
CA GLY A 29 -1.28 9.40 -10.95
C GLY A 29 -2.34 8.71 -10.07
N HIS A 30 -2.42 9.04 -8.78
CA HIS A 30 -3.44 8.46 -7.90
C HIS A 30 -4.87 8.85 -8.31
N PHE A 31 -5.07 10.10 -8.73
CA PHE A 31 -6.36 10.54 -9.24
C PHE A 31 -6.77 9.80 -10.51
N THR A 32 -5.84 9.61 -11.45
CA THR A 32 -6.06 8.82 -12.67
C THR A 32 -6.36 7.36 -12.35
N LEU A 33 -5.68 6.78 -11.34
CA LEU A 33 -5.97 5.43 -10.85
C LEU A 33 -7.42 5.32 -10.38
N LEU A 34 -7.89 6.25 -9.54
CA LEU A 34 -9.27 6.25 -9.04
C LEU A 34 -10.30 6.36 -10.17
N LEU A 35 -10.10 7.26 -11.14
CA LEU A 35 -10.98 7.37 -12.30
C LEU A 35 -10.98 6.09 -13.16
N SER A 36 -9.81 5.49 -13.33
CA SER A 36 -9.64 4.25 -14.09
C SER A 36 -10.35 3.08 -13.41
N VAL A 37 -10.21 2.93 -12.10
CA VAL A 37 -10.89 1.90 -11.31
C VAL A 37 -12.40 2.12 -11.31
N LEU A 38 -12.87 3.37 -11.15
CA LEU A 38 -14.29 3.69 -11.23
C LEU A 38 -14.87 3.26 -12.59
N ARG A 39 -14.23 3.66 -13.69
CA ARG A 39 -14.66 3.31 -15.03
C ARG A 39 -14.57 1.80 -15.30
N TYR A 40 -13.55 1.12 -14.77
CA TYR A 40 -13.45 -0.33 -14.82
C TYR A 40 -14.59 -1.00 -14.03
N GLY A 41 -14.91 -0.50 -12.84
CA GLY A 41 -16.02 -0.99 -12.01
C GLY A 41 -17.37 -0.93 -12.72
N LEU A 42 -17.63 0.13 -13.50
CA LEU A 42 -18.86 0.22 -14.33
C LEU A 42 -18.97 -0.93 -15.36
N SER A 43 -17.86 -1.52 -15.78
CA SER A 43 -17.89 -2.68 -16.68
C SER A 43 -18.41 -3.95 -16.00
N TYR A 44 -18.34 -4.04 -14.67
CA TYR A 44 -18.93 -5.14 -13.91
C TYR A 44 -20.44 -4.98 -13.74
N ILE A 45 -20.94 -3.74 -13.65
CA ILE A 45 -22.38 -3.46 -13.60
C ILE A 45 -23.04 -3.82 -14.95
N THR A 46 -22.33 -3.56 -16.05
CA THR A 46 -22.81 -3.85 -17.41
C THR A 46 -22.43 -5.26 -17.90
N PHE A 47 -21.85 -6.10 -17.04
CA PHE A 47 -21.33 -7.44 -17.36
C PHE A 47 -20.37 -7.49 -18.58
N ASN A 48 -19.72 -6.36 -18.90
CA ASN A 48 -18.85 -6.19 -20.06
C ASN A 48 -17.38 -5.93 -19.67
N TYR A 49 -16.90 -6.75 -18.73
CA TYR A 49 -15.58 -6.64 -18.08
C TYR A 49 -14.39 -7.03 -18.97
N TYR A 50 -14.65 -7.52 -20.19
CA TYR A 50 -13.62 -7.78 -21.21
C TYR A 50 -13.67 -6.81 -22.40
N SER A 51 -14.53 -5.80 -22.38
CA SER A 51 -14.53 -4.76 -23.42
C SER A 51 -13.16 -4.08 -23.56
N ARG A 52 -12.88 -3.52 -24.75
CA ARG A 52 -11.66 -2.73 -25.00
C ARG A 52 -11.47 -1.63 -23.95
N TRP A 53 -12.56 -0.97 -23.55
CA TRP A 53 -12.53 0.07 -22.51
C TRP A 53 -12.26 -0.48 -21.11
N ALA A 54 -12.82 -1.63 -20.75
CA ALA A 54 -12.52 -2.26 -19.46
C ALA A 54 -11.04 -2.66 -19.40
N GLN A 55 -10.52 -3.29 -20.46
CA GLN A 55 -9.10 -3.65 -20.54
C GLN A 55 -8.19 -2.42 -20.48
N PHE A 56 -8.51 -1.37 -21.25
CA PHE A 56 -7.76 -0.12 -21.24
C PHE A 56 -7.71 0.51 -19.84
N THR A 57 -8.86 0.65 -19.19
CA THR A 57 -8.92 1.28 -17.85
C THR A 57 -8.29 0.42 -16.76
N TYR A 58 -8.38 -0.90 -16.83
CA TYR A 58 -7.62 -1.80 -15.96
C TYR A 58 -6.10 -1.57 -16.11
N ARG A 59 -5.61 -1.53 -17.36
CA ARG A 59 -4.18 -1.30 -17.64
C ARG A 59 -3.75 0.11 -17.21
N LEU A 60 -4.57 1.12 -17.48
CA LEU A 60 -4.31 2.51 -17.08
C LEU A 60 -4.23 2.66 -15.56
N ALA A 61 -5.07 1.93 -14.80
CA ALA A 61 -4.98 1.92 -13.34
C ALA A 61 -3.62 1.38 -12.85
N PHE A 62 -3.13 0.28 -13.43
CA PHE A 62 -1.80 -0.25 -13.06
C PHE A 62 -0.65 0.57 -13.61
N THR A 63 -0.76 1.19 -14.80
CA THR A 63 0.23 2.17 -15.28
C THR A 63 0.32 3.36 -14.31
N SER A 64 -0.82 3.83 -13.81
CA SER A 64 -0.87 4.89 -12.80
C SER A 64 -0.25 4.46 -11.47
N ALA A 65 -0.48 3.22 -11.04
CA ALA A 65 0.18 2.64 -9.86
C ALA A 65 1.70 2.57 -10.05
N VAL A 66 2.18 2.07 -11.19
CA VAL A 66 3.61 2.01 -11.52
C VAL A 66 4.23 3.40 -11.49
N ALA A 67 3.57 4.40 -12.10
CA ALA A 67 4.05 5.78 -12.10
C ALA A 67 4.15 6.36 -10.67
N THR A 68 3.10 6.20 -9.86
CA THR A 68 3.04 6.75 -8.49
C THR A 68 4.05 6.09 -7.56
N TYR A 69 4.11 4.76 -7.51
CA TYR A 69 5.12 4.06 -6.72
C TYR A 69 6.53 4.27 -7.27
N GLY A 70 6.71 4.35 -8.59
CA GLY A 70 7.98 4.70 -9.22
C GLY A 70 8.52 6.05 -8.76
N ILE A 71 7.66 7.07 -8.65
CA ILE A 71 8.03 8.38 -8.08
C ILE A 71 8.47 8.25 -6.62
N VAL A 72 7.74 7.49 -5.79
CA VAL A 72 8.08 7.32 -4.37
C VAL A 72 9.41 6.59 -4.21
N VAL A 73 9.60 5.51 -4.96
CA VAL A 73 10.84 4.71 -4.97
C VAL A 73 12.02 5.55 -5.46
N PHE A 74 11.86 6.33 -6.54
CA PHE A 74 12.90 7.22 -7.03
C PHE A 74 13.33 8.24 -5.97
N LYS A 75 12.37 8.86 -5.28
CA LYS A 75 12.66 9.79 -4.19
C LYS A 75 13.37 9.11 -3.01
N ALA A 76 12.91 7.93 -2.61
CA ALA A 76 13.52 7.16 -1.53
C ALA A 76 14.95 6.73 -1.87
N TYR A 77 15.18 6.26 -3.10
CA TYR A 77 16.49 5.89 -3.62
C TYR A 77 17.45 7.07 -3.56
N ARG A 78 17.07 8.22 -4.14
CA ARG A 78 17.92 9.43 -4.15
C ARG A 78 18.23 9.95 -2.75
N ALA A 79 17.32 9.75 -1.80
CA ALA A 79 17.52 10.19 -0.41
C ALA A 79 18.39 9.25 0.42
N ARG A 80 18.35 7.93 0.15
CA ARG A 80 18.94 6.90 1.02
C ARG A 80 20.22 6.27 0.47
N VAL A 81 20.42 6.29 -0.85
CA VAL A 81 21.58 5.64 -1.50
C VAL A 81 22.69 6.67 -1.70
N LYS A 82 23.81 6.46 -1.01
CA LYS A 82 25.01 7.30 -1.12
C LYS A 82 25.93 6.81 -2.24
N PRO A 83 26.72 7.69 -2.87
CA PRO A 83 27.79 7.29 -3.78
C PRO A 83 28.73 6.28 -3.10
N GLY A 84 29.05 5.18 -3.79
CA GLY A 84 29.91 4.10 -3.25
C GLY A 84 29.18 3.03 -2.42
N ALA A 85 27.86 3.07 -2.28
CA ALA A 85 27.10 2.04 -1.59
C ALA A 85 27.23 0.67 -2.30
N LYS A 86 27.47 -0.41 -1.52
CA LYS A 86 27.53 -1.77 -2.05
C LYS A 86 26.19 -2.15 -2.68
N ILE A 87 26.21 -2.60 -3.93
CA ILE A 87 24.99 -2.95 -4.71
C ILE A 87 24.11 -3.95 -3.95
N THR A 88 24.70 -4.99 -3.36
CA THR A 88 23.97 -6.01 -2.59
C THR A 88 23.23 -5.42 -1.40
N GLN A 89 23.86 -4.50 -0.64
CA GLN A 89 23.24 -3.86 0.52
C GLN A 89 22.14 -2.89 0.10
N THR A 90 22.34 -2.15 -1.00
CA THR A 90 21.34 -1.29 -1.61
C THR A 90 20.12 -2.10 -2.08
N ALA A 91 20.34 -3.23 -2.74
CA ALA A 91 19.27 -4.11 -3.21
C ALA A 91 18.42 -4.65 -2.05
N VAL A 92 19.06 -5.16 -0.98
CA VAL A 92 18.34 -5.64 0.21
C VAL A 92 17.53 -4.52 0.87
N THR A 93 18.11 -3.33 0.97
CA THR A 93 17.43 -2.16 1.57
C THR A 93 16.20 -1.75 0.76
N LEU A 94 16.33 -1.71 -0.57
CA LEU A 94 15.23 -1.34 -1.46
C LEU A 94 14.13 -2.41 -1.48
N LEU A 95 14.47 -3.69 -1.56
CA LEU A 95 13.48 -4.78 -1.53
C LEU A 95 12.73 -4.87 -0.19
N SER A 96 13.35 -4.36 0.88
CA SER A 96 12.71 -4.21 2.18
C SER A 96 11.80 -2.97 2.28
N ASP A 97 11.73 -2.11 1.26
CA ASP A 97 10.81 -0.97 1.24
C ASP A 97 9.45 -1.39 0.66
N GLU A 98 8.38 -1.11 1.39
CA GLU A 98 7.03 -1.45 0.95
C GLU A 98 6.63 -0.79 -0.37
N ASN A 99 7.14 0.41 -0.67
CA ASN A 99 6.84 1.10 -1.93
C ASN A 99 7.49 0.39 -3.11
N VAL A 100 8.67 -0.20 -2.91
CA VAL A 100 9.32 -1.04 -3.92
C VAL A 100 8.53 -2.32 -4.14
N GLN A 101 8.03 -2.93 -3.07
CA GLN A 101 7.17 -4.13 -3.17
C GLN A 101 5.88 -3.82 -3.94
N TYR A 102 5.22 -2.70 -3.65
CA TYR A 102 4.04 -2.25 -4.39
C TYR A 102 4.36 -1.87 -5.84
N LEU A 103 5.52 -1.26 -6.12
CA LEU A 103 5.97 -1.01 -7.49
C LEU A 103 6.13 -2.33 -8.26
N LEU A 104 6.87 -3.29 -7.72
CA LEU A 104 7.11 -4.58 -8.35
C LEU A 104 5.81 -5.34 -8.60
N ILE A 105 4.91 -5.40 -7.62
CA ILE A 105 3.65 -6.12 -7.82
C ILE A 105 2.71 -5.37 -8.78
N SER A 106 2.74 -4.03 -8.83
CA SER A 106 1.97 -3.27 -9.82
C SER A 106 2.46 -3.53 -11.26
N LEU A 107 3.77 -3.70 -11.47
CA LEU A 107 4.33 -4.14 -12.76
C LEU A 107 3.85 -5.55 -13.12
N VAL A 108 3.86 -6.48 -12.17
CA VAL A 108 3.32 -7.84 -12.39
C VAL A 108 1.86 -7.77 -12.82
N TRP A 109 1.03 -7.00 -12.12
CA TRP A 109 -0.39 -6.84 -12.46
C TRP A 109 -0.64 -6.12 -13.78
N LEU A 110 0.25 -5.20 -14.17
CA LEU A 110 0.17 -4.50 -15.44
C LEU A 110 0.26 -5.47 -16.64
N PHE A 111 1.05 -6.53 -16.55
CA PHE A 111 1.25 -7.50 -17.62
C PHE A 111 0.50 -8.82 -17.44
N ALA A 112 0.13 -9.16 -16.21
CA ALA A 112 -0.65 -10.36 -15.92
C ALA A 112 -2.08 -10.30 -16.49
N ARG A 113 -2.77 -11.43 -16.47
CA ARG A 113 -4.22 -11.47 -16.73
C ARG A 113 -4.98 -10.58 -15.74
N GLN A 114 -6.16 -10.12 -16.13
CA GLN A 114 -6.98 -9.25 -15.28
C GLN A 114 -7.38 -9.95 -13.98
N VAL A 115 -7.05 -9.32 -12.85
CA VAL A 115 -7.43 -9.73 -11.51
C VAL A 115 -8.07 -8.51 -10.83
N PRO A 116 -9.40 -8.35 -10.91
CA PRO A 116 -10.09 -7.16 -10.40
C PRO A 116 -9.77 -6.88 -8.92
N LEU A 117 -9.69 -7.95 -8.13
CA LEU A 117 -9.37 -7.88 -6.71
C LEU A 117 -8.00 -7.24 -6.43
N ALA A 118 -7.06 -7.36 -7.37
CA ALA A 118 -5.74 -6.75 -7.23
C ALA A 118 -5.79 -5.21 -7.29
N LEU A 119 -6.85 -4.60 -7.84
CA LEU A 119 -7.01 -3.14 -7.87
C LEU A 119 -7.42 -2.56 -6.50
N LEU A 120 -8.09 -3.35 -5.67
CA LEU A 120 -8.75 -2.83 -4.46
C LEU A 120 -7.78 -2.25 -3.43
N PRO A 121 -6.65 -2.91 -3.07
CA PRO A 121 -5.64 -2.31 -2.20
C PRO A 121 -5.13 -0.96 -2.71
N PHE A 122 -4.80 -0.88 -4.00
CA PHE A 122 -4.31 0.34 -4.65
C PHE A 122 -5.36 1.45 -4.66
N THR A 123 -6.64 1.09 -4.78
CA THR A 123 -7.76 2.02 -4.72
C THR A 123 -7.86 2.65 -3.34
N VAL A 124 -7.80 1.85 -2.28
CA VAL A 124 -7.82 2.34 -0.90
C VAL A 124 -6.66 3.31 -0.66
N TYR A 125 -5.42 2.92 -0.96
CA TYR A 125 -4.28 3.83 -0.84
C TYR A 125 -4.46 5.13 -1.62
N SER A 126 -4.97 5.04 -2.86
CA SER A 126 -5.17 6.21 -3.71
C SER A 126 -6.23 7.17 -3.16
N VAL A 127 -7.29 6.68 -2.51
CA VAL A 127 -8.29 7.53 -1.82
C VAL A 127 -7.60 8.36 -0.73
N PHE A 128 -6.82 7.73 0.15
CA PHE A 128 -6.12 8.43 1.23
C PHE A 128 -5.06 9.40 0.71
N HIS A 129 -4.34 9.03 -0.35
CA HIS A 129 -3.34 9.88 -0.98
C HIS A 129 -3.96 11.12 -1.64
N VAL A 130 -5.03 10.95 -2.41
CA VAL A 130 -5.78 12.06 -3.03
C VAL A 130 -6.39 12.96 -1.95
N ALA A 131 -7.03 12.38 -0.92
CA ALA A 131 -7.62 13.13 0.18
C ALA A 131 -6.56 13.95 0.92
N THR A 132 -5.47 13.31 1.35
CA THR A 132 -4.39 13.97 2.08
C THR A 132 -3.75 15.07 1.25
N TYR A 133 -3.43 14.80 -0.03
CA TYR A 133 -2.84 15.81 -0.91
C TYR A 133 -3.78 16.98 -1.16
N THR A 134 -5.08 16.72 -1.30
CA THR A 134 -6.10 17.76 -1.43
C THR A 134 -6.09 18.66 -0.20
N ARG A 135 -6.07 18.07 1.00
CA ARG A 135 -6.04 18.80 2.27
C ARG A 135 -4.76 19.62 2.43
N THR A 136 -3.59 19.07 2.12
CA THR A 136 -2.30 19.68 2.47
C THR A 136 -1.73 20.58 1.38
N ASN A 137 -2.14 20.40 0.11
CA ASN A 137 -1.57 21.13 -1.03
C ASN A 137 -2.63 21.86 -1.83
N ILE A 138 -3.69 21.18 -2.30
CA ILE A 138 -4.71 21.80 -3.18
C ILE A 138 -5.44 22.93 -2.44
N ILE A 139 -6.02 22.63 -1.27
CA ILE A 139 -6.79 23.61 -0.50
C ILE A 139 -5.94 24.82 -0.11
N PRO A 140 -4.73 24.67 0.49
CA PRO A 140 -3.89 25.84 0.80
C PRO A 140 -3.42 26.61 -0.43
N THR A 141 -3.27 25.95 -1.59
CA THR A 141 -2.92 26.60 -2.85
C THR A 141 -4.06 27.48 -3.36
N LEU A 142 -5.31 27.05 -3.21
CA LEU A 142 -6.49 27.83 -3.60
C LEU A 142 -6.86 28.89 -2.56
N GLN A 143 -6.83 28.49 -1.29
CA GLN A 143 -7.24 29.27 -0.11
C GLN A 143 -6.09 29.27 0.92
N PRO A 144 -5.13 30.20 0.81
CA PRO A 144 -4.02 30.29 1.75
C PRO A 144 -4.55 30.51 3.16
N PRO A 145 -3.99 29.84 4.18
CA PRO A 145 -4.38 30.09 5.55
C PRO A 145 -4.16 31.56 5.88
N LYS A 146 -5.22 32.25 6.31
CA LYS A 146 -5.10 33.59 6.89
C LYS A 146 -4.38 33.46 8.23
N ALA A 147 -3.43 34.36 8.50
CA ALA A 147 -2.90 34.50 9.85
C ALA A 147 -4.07 34.77 10.80
N ALA A 148 -4.09 34.12 11.96
CA ALA A 148 -5.11 34.43 12.96
C ALA A 148 -4.93 35.91 13.37
N PRO A 149 -6.02 36.68 13.58
CA PRO A 149 -5.89 38.03 14.12
C PRO A 149 -5.12 37.94 15.46
N GLY A 150 -3.95 38.57 15.52
CA GLY A 150 -3.07 38.54 16.71
C GLY A 150 -1.91 37.53 16.69
N SER A 151 -1.74 36.70 15.66
CA SER A 151 -0.53 35.85 15.54
C SER A 151 0.63 36.63 14.91
N THR A 152 1.69 36.90 15.68
CA THR A 152 2.97 37.35 15.13
C THR A 152 3.63 36.22 14.32
N PRO A 153 4.49 36.51 13.32
CA PRO A 153 5.07 35.52 12.40
C PRO A 153 5.93 34.42 13.05
N GLN A 154 6.11 34.46 14.38
CA GLN A 154 7.16 33.76 15.09
C GLN A 154 6.66 32.81 16.19
N SER A 155 5.34 32.68 16.41
CA SER A 155 4.80 31.74 17.39
C SER A 155 4.78 30.31 16.84
N PRO A 156 5.62 29.38 17.35
CA PRO A 156 5.57 27.98 16.98
C PRO A 156 4.34 27.36 17.66
N GLY A 157 3.23 27.21 16.92
CA GLY A 157 2.02 26.56 17.43
C GLY A 157 0.70 27.28 17.17
N ALA A 158 0.69 28.46 16.54
CA ALA A 158 -0.58 29.09 16.14
C ALA A 158 -1.34 28.19 15.14
N GLN A 159 -2.48 27.64 15.57
CA GLN A 159 -3.36 26.85 14.71
C GLN A 159 -3.82 27.73 13.54
N LYS A 160 -3.25 27.49 12.37
CA LYS A 160 -3.69 28.12 11.12
C LYS A 160 -5.15 27.72 10.90
N SER A 161 -6.05 28.70 10.80
CA SER A 161 -7.45 28.48 10.44
C SER A 161 -7.52 27.69 9.12
N GLN A 162 -7.89 26.41 9.19
CA GLN A 162 -8.09 25.55 8.03
C GLN A 162 -9.55 25.68 7.54
N SER A 163 -9.76 25.55 6.23
CA SER A 163 -11.11 25.57 5.66
C SER A 163 -11.96 24.41 6.21
N PRO A 164 -13.31 24.55 6.26
CA PRO A 164 -14.19 23.47 6.71
C PRO A 164 -13.96 22.15 5.95
N LEU A 165 -13.69 22.23 4.65
CA LEU A 165 -13.36 21.07 3.82
C LEU A 165 -12.04 20.41 4.26
N ALA A 166 -10.99 21.19 4.52
CA ALA A 166 -9.71 20.64 5.01
C ALA A 166 -9.87 19.96 6.37
N ASN A 167 -10.74 20.48 7.25
CA ASN A 167 -11.06 19.86 8.53
C ASN A 167 -11.83 18.55 8.35
N SER A 168 -12.84 18.52 7.47
CA SER A 168 -13.60 17.30 7.18
C SER A 168 -12.74 16.20 6.56
N ILE A 169 -11.84 16.54 5.62
CA ILE A 169 -10.87 15.58 5.08
C ILE A 169 -9.93 15.08 6.20
N GLY A 170 -9.48 15.97 7.09
CA GLY A 170 -8.65 15.59 8.23
C GLY A 170 -9.34 14.60 9.17
N ARG A 171 -10.63 14.81 9.46
CA ARG A 171 -11.45 13.87 10.23
C ARG A 171 -11.61 12.53 9.51
N PHE A 172 -11.98 12.55 8.23
CA PHE A 172 -12.10 11.34 7.40
C PHE A 172 -10.81 10.50 7.44
N VAL A 173 -9.65 11.12 7.20
CA VAL A 173 -8.37 10.40 7.22
C VAL A 173 -8.12 9.80 8.60
N LYS A 174 -8.31 10.57 9.68
CA LYS A 174 -8.06 10.08 11.05
C LYS A 174 -9.00 8.95 11.45
N GLU A 175 -10.27 9.07 11.13
CA GLU A 175 -11.33 8.14 11.55
C GLU A 175 -11.24 6.80 10.81
N TYR A 176 -10.94 6.83 9.51
CA TYR A 176 -11.01 5.64 8.67
C TYR A 176 -9.65 5.01 8.35
N TYR A 177 -8.52 5.60 8.78
CA TYR A 177 -7.19 5.09 8.43
C TYR A 177 -6.97 3.64 8.90
N ASP A 178 -7.12 3.37 10.20
CA ASP A 178 -6.84 2.03 10.74
C ASP A 178 -7.78 0.96 10.17
N ALA A 179 -9.08 1.28 10.08
CA ALA A 179 -10.06 0.38 9.48
C ALA A 179 -9.75 0.10 8.00
N SER A 180 -9.30 1.11 7.26
CA SER A 180 -8.93 0.97 5.84
C SER A 180 -7.63 0.20 5.66
N MET A 181 -6.65 0.37 6.56
CA MET A 181 -5.41 -0.41 6.56
C MET A 181 -5.67 -1.89 6.87
N PHE A 182 -6.59 -2.17 7.80
CA PHE A 182 -7.06 -3.53 8.05
C PHE A 182 -7.82 -4.10 6.84
N LEU A 183 -8.68 -3.31 6.18
CA LEU A 183 -9.34 -3.71 4.94
C LEU A 183 -8.33 -4.05 3.84
N VAL A 184 -7.29 -3.23 3.66
CA VAL A 184 -6.19 -3.54 2.72
C VAL A 184 -5.55 -4.88 3.07
N ALA A 185 -5.28 -5.15 4.34
CA ALA A 185 -4.72 -6.42 4.77
C ALA A 185 -5.62 -7.61 4.43
N MET A 186 -6.93 -7.50 4.69
CA MET A 186 -7.92 -8.51 4.29
C MET A 186 -7.97 -8.72 2.78
N LEU A 187 -7.96 -7.64 1.99
CA LEU A 187 -7.97 -7.69 0.53
C LEU A 187 -6.72 -8.38 -0.02
N GLU A 188 -5.55 -8.13 0.55
CA GLU A 188 -4.30 -8.79 0.17
C GLU A 188 -4.35 -10.29 0.45
N ILE A 189 -4.81 -10.69 1.64
CA ILE A 189 -4.97 -12.12 1.98
C ILE A 189 -6.01 -12.78 1.07
N PHE A 190 -7.16 -12.13 0.85
CA PHE A 190 -8.20 -12.67 -0.02
C PHE A 190 -7.74 -12.81 -1.46
N ASN A 191 -6.90 -11.89 -1.95
CA ASN A 191 -6.31 -12.00 -3.27
C ASN A 191 -5.36 -13.20 -3.37
N TRP A 192 -4.59 -13.50 -2.32
CA TRP A 192 -3.79 -14.72 -2.26
C TRP A 192 -4.66 -15.97 -2.32
N VAL A 193 -5.75 -16.04 -1.54
CA VAL A 193 -6.69 -17.17 -1.56
C VAL A 193 -7.28 -17.35 -2.97
N ARG A 194 -7.71 -16.27 -3.63
CA ARG A 194 -8.20 -16.32 -5.01
C ARG A 194 -7.14 -16.89 -5.98
N LEU A 195 -5.89 -16.45 -5.86
CA LEU A 195 -4.81 -16.96 -6.71
C LEU A 195 -4.50 -18.42 -6.43
N PHE A 196 -4.55 -18.83 -5.16
CA PHE A 196 -4.39 -20.22 -4.75
C PHE A 196 -5.48 -21.11 -5.37
N MET A 197 -6.75 -20.72 -5.27
CA MET A 197 -7.85 -21.44 -5.92
C MET A 197 -7.65 -21.53 -7.44
N SER A 198 -7.17 -20.46 -8.09
CA SER A 198 -6.87 -20.49 -9.52
C SER A 198 -5.67 -21.38 -9.88
N ALA A 199 -4.74 -21.60 -8.95
CA ALA A 199 -3.62 -22.51 -9.12
C ALA A 199 -4.07 -23.98 -9.00
N LEU A 200 -5.00 -24.26 -8.09
CA LEU A 200 -5.64 -25.59 -7.98
C LEU A 200 -6.40 -25.98 -9.25
N THR A 201 -6.97 -25.01 -9.98
CA THR A 201 -7.59 -25.24 -11.29
C THR A 201 -6.60 -25.23 -12.46
N PHE A 202 -5.28 -25.23 -12.20
CA PHE A 202 -4.20 -25.24 -13.19
C PHE A 202 -4.34 -24.21 -14.33
N SER A 203 -4.94 -23.05 -14.05
CA SER A 203 -5.09 -22.01 -15.07
C SER A 203 -3.72 -21.52 -15.54
N LYS A 204 -3.56 -21.19 -16.83
CA LYS A 204 -2.27 -20.77 -17.40
C LYS A 204 -1.64 -19.62 -16.59
N GLY A 205 -0.39 -19.82 -16.13
CA GLY A 205 0.38 -18.83 -15.37
C GLY A 205 -0.07 -18.62 -13.90
N SER A 206 -1.06 -19.37 -13.41
CA SER A 206 -1.58 -19.25 -12.03
C SER A 206 -0.53 -19.58 -10.97
N TRP A 207 0.25 -20.65 -11.15
CA TRP A 207 1.33 -21.05 -10.24
C TRP A 207 2.44 -20.00 -10.13
N ILE A 208 2.82 -19.39 -11.26
CA ILE A 208 3.82 -18.31 -11.28
C ILE A 208 3.27 -17.09 -10.52
N LEU A 209 2.03 -16.68 -10.80
CA LEU A 209 1.39 -15.56 -10.10
C LEU A 209 1.23 -15.83 -8.60
N LEU A 210 0.86 -17.06 -8.22
CA LEU A 210 0.77 -17.48 -6.83
C LEU A 210 2.13 -17.37 -6.14
N GLY A 211 3.20 -17.87 -6.75
CA GLY A 211 4.55 -17.79 -6.20
C GLY A 211 5.01 -16.34 -5.98
N VAL A 212 4.89 -15.50 -7.02
CA VAL A 212 5.24 -14.07 -6.95
C VAL A 212 4.41 -13.35 -5.90
N TYR A 213 3.10 -13.58 -5.86
CA TYR A 213 2.22 -12.95 -4.87
C TYR A 213 2.46 -13.46 -3.45
N THR A 214 2.89 -14.71 -3.29
CA THR A 214 3.30 -15.27 -1.99
C THR A 214 4.54 -14.55 -1.45
N VAL A 215 5.54 -14.28 -2.29
CA VAL A 215 6.71 -13.48 -1.90
C VAL A 215 6.30 -12.08 -1.48
N PHE A 216 5.43 -11.43 -2.25
CA PHE A 216 4.86 -10.12 -1.90
C PHE A 216 4.14 -10.18 -0.54
N LEU A 217 3.18 -11.10 -0.35
CA LEU A 217 2.40 -11.19 0.88
C LEU A 217 3.27 -11.56 2.08
N ARG A 218 4.31 -12.37 1.88
CA ARG A 218 5.29 -12.70 2.93
C ARG A 218 6.11 -11.48 3.35
N ALA A 219 6.52 -10.65 2.41
CA ALA A 219 7.21 -9.39 2.71
C ALA A 219 6.28 -8.43 3.48
N ARG A 220 5.01 -8.35 3.06
CA ARG A 220 3.96 -7.61 3.79
C ARG A 220 3.75 -8.14 5.20
N PHE A 221 3.73 -9.45 5.40
CA PHE A 221 3.62 -10.07 6.73
C PHE A 221 4.75 -9.64 7.67
N SER A 222 5.99 -9.50 7.18
CA SER A 222 7.09 -9.02 8.03
C SER A 222 7.02 -7.53 8.39
N GLN A 223 6.32 -6.72 7.60
CA GLN A 223 6.41 -5.26 7.69
C GLN A 223 5.12 -4.61 8.20
N SER A 224 3.97 -5.26 8.03
CA SER A 224 2.66 -4.70 8.36
C SER A 224 2.02 -5.42 9.54
N GLN A 225 1.83 -4.68 10.64
CA GLN A 225 1.06 -5.13 11.80
C GLN A 225 -0.39 -5.45 11.44
N PHE A 226 -0.97 -4.74 10.46
CA PHE A 226 -2.31 -5.01 9.96
C PHE A 226 -2.40 -6.39 9.31
N ILE A 227 -1.38 -6.81 8.54
CA ILE A 227 -1.32 -8.15 7.93
C ILE A 227 -1.16 -9.21 9.01
N GLN A 228 -0.27 -9.00 9.99
CA GLN A 228 -0.08 -9.94 11.10
C GLN A 228 -1.38 -10.12 11.90
N GLY A 229 -2.04 -9.01 12.26
CA GLY A 229 -3.32 -9.02 12.97
C GLY A 229 -4.44 -9.65 12.15
N ALA A 230 -4.48 -9.38 10.84
CA ALA A 230 -5.40 -10.00 9.89
C ALA A 230 -5.28 -11.54 9.86
N PHE A 231 -4.06 -12.07 9.71
CA PHE A 231 -3.81 -13.51 9.80
C PHE A 231 -4.18 -14.07 11.17
N GLY A 232 -3.87 -13.36 12.25
CA GLY A 232 -4.23 -13.74 13.61
C GLY A 232 -5.75 -13.86 13.81
N GLN A 233 -6.53 -12.87 13.34
CA GLN A 233 -7.99 -12.90 13.41
C GLN A 233 -8.59 -14.04 12.57
N LEU A 234 -8.06 -14.28 11.37
CA LEU A 234 -8.50 -15.40 10.53
C LEU A 234 -8.20 -16.74 11.19
N ALA A 235 -6.99 -16.91 11.72
CA ALA A 235 -6.60 -18.12 12.45
C ALA A 235 -7.50 -18.34 13.67
N ALA A 236 -7.76 -17.30 14.48
CA ALA A 236 -8.63 -17.39 15.64
C ALA A 236 -10.08 -17.78 15.28
N ARG A 237 -10.62 -17.26 14.16
CA ARG A 237 -11.96 -17.66 13.68
C ARG A 237 -12.00 -19.14 13.26
N VAL A 238 -10.96 -19.62 12.58
CA VAL A 238 -10.86 -21.04 12.22
C VAL A 238 -10.68 -21.90 13.47
N ASP A 239 -9.85 -21.48 14.42
CA ASP A 239 -9.67 -22.16 15.71
C ASP A 239 -11.02 -22.33 16.43
N GLN A 240 -11.82 -21.26 16.54
CA GLN A 240 -13.17 -21.31 17.14
C GLN A 240 -14.10 -22.31 16.42
N GLN A 241 -14.06 -22.37 15.10
CA GLN A 241 -14.89 -23.30 14.33
C GLN A 241 -14.43 -24.76 14.52
N VAL A 242 -13.12 -24.99 14.48
CA VAL A 242 -12.51 -26.33 14.54
C VAL A 242 -12.60 -26.93 15.95
N GLN A 243 -12.64 -26.10 16.99
CA GLN A 243 -12.83 -26.53 18.38
C GLN A 243 -14.27 -26.96 18.71
N ASN A 244 -15.24 -26.74 17.80
CA ASN A 244 -16.61 -27.21 18.01
C ASN A 244 -16.63 -28.75 18.19
N PRO A 245 -17.28 -29.29 19.24
CA PRO A 245 -17.39 -30.73 19.50
C PRO A 245 -17.87 -31.56 18.30
N ASN A 246 -18.68 -30.99 17.42
CA ASN A 246 -19.22 -31.65 16.23
C ASN A 246 -18.23 -31.79 15.07
N VAL A 247 -17.03 -31.19 15.16
CA VAL A 247 -16.00 -31.27 14.12
C VAL A 247 -15.15 -32.53 14.30
N PRO A 248 -14.98 -33.36 13.24
CA PRO A 248 -14.18 -34.58 13.30
C PRO A 248 -12.74 -34.33 13.77
N PRO A 249 -12.14 -35.22 14.59
CA PRO A 249 -10.76 -35.06 15.07
C PRO A 249 -9.72 -34.89 13.96
N ALA A 250 -9.92 -35.53 12.81
CA ALA A 250 -9.04 -35.41 11.65
C ALA A 250 -8.94 -33.97 11.12
N VAL A 251 -10.05 -33.21 11.15
CA VAL A 251 -10.06 -31.79 10.74
C VAL A 251 -9.24 -30.95 11.72
N ARG A 252 -9.35 -31.24 13.02
CA ARG A 252 -8.54 -30.55 14.05
C ARG A 252 -7.06 -30.81 13.87
N GLN A 253 -6.68 -32.07 13.68
CA GLN A 253 -5.29 -32.45 13.46
C GLN A 253 -4.73 -31.85 12.16
N GLY A 254 -5.52 -31.83 11.09
CA GLY A 254 -5.15 -31.19 9.83
C GLY A 254 -4.90 -29.69 10.00
N TRP A 255 -5.76 -29.00 10.75
CA TRP A 255 -5.59 -27.57 11.04
C TRP A 255 -4.33 -27.28 11.88
N GLU A 256 -4.07 -28.06 12.94
CA GLU A 256 -2.83 -27.92 13.72
C GLU A 256 -1.58 -28.17 12.88
N THR A 257 -1.61 -29.20 12.02
CA THR A 257 -0.51 -29.51 11.09
C THR A 257 -0.26 -28.33 10.15
N LEU A 258 -1.31 -27.77 9.56
CA LEU A 258 -1.21 -26.59 8.68
C LEU A 258 -0.62 -25.38 9.43
N LYS A 259 -1.08 -25.09 10.65
CA LYS A 259 -0.53 -24.01 11.47
C LYS A 259 0.97 -24.20 11.72
N ASN A 260 1.41 -25.41 12.02
CA ASN A 260 2.82 -25.71 12.25
C ASN A 260 3.66 -25.52 10.98
N ILE A 261 3.18 -25.99 9.83
CA ILE A 261 3.85 -25.78 8.53
C ILE A 261 3.97 -24.29 8.21
N LEU A 262 2.90 -23.51 8.39
CA LEU A 262 2.92 -22.07 8.13
C LEU A 262 3.89 -21.34 9.06
N ARG A 263 3.92 -21.69 10.36
CA ARG A 263 4.88 -21.14 11.33
C ARG A 263 6.31 -21.44 10.92
N GLN A 264 6.62 -22.70 10.59
CA GLN A 264 7.95 -23.11 10.11
C GLN A 264 8.34 -22.37 8.84
N GLY A 265 7.42 -22.21 7.88
CA GLY A 265 7.65 -21.46 6.65
C GLY A 265 7.96 -19.99 6.89
N VAL A 266 7.23 -19.33 7.81
CA VAL A 266 7.49 -17.95 8.22
C VAL A 266 8.86 -17.83 8.88
N GLU A 267 9.22 -18.77 9.75
CA GLU A 267 10.50 -18.80 10.44
C GLU A 267 11.69 -19.06 9.51
N ALA A 268 11.53 -19.96 8.53
CA ALA A 268 12.55 -20.30 7.55
C ALA A 268 12.84 -19.15 6.58
N THR A 269 11.84 -18.29 6.33
CA THR A 269 11.95 -17.13 5.43
C THR A 269 12.33 -15.84 6.16
N ASN A 270 12.69 -15.91 7.46
CA ASN A 270 13.10 -14.74 8.22
C ASN A 270 14.56 -14.36 7.90
N LEU A 271 14.74 -13.35 7.05
CA LEU A 271 16.03 -12.82 6.61
C LEU A 271 16.96 -12.41 7.78
N GLN A 272 16.40 -12.02 8.92
CA GLN A 272 17.21 -11.61 10.08
C GLN A 272 18.04 -12.77 10.66
N LYS A 273 17.59 -14.02 10.51
CA LYS A 273 18.37 -15.21 10.89
C LYS A 273 19.62 -15.38 10.02
N TYR A 274 19.56 -14.96 8.76
CA TYR A 274 20.65 -15.11 7.79
C TYR A 274 21.57 -13.88 7.71
N LEU A 275 21.04 -12.70 8.05
CA LEU A 275 21.81 -11.45 8.12
C LEU A 275 22.48 -11.24 9.50
N GLY A 276 21.95 -11.86 10.56
CA GLY A 276 22.40 -11.73 11.95
C GLY A 276 23.53 -12.68 12.39
N GLY A 277 24.03 -13.55 11.51
CA GLY A 277 25.11 -14.50 11.81
C GLY A 277 26.48 -13.88 12.15
N GLY A 278 26.59 -12.54 12.17
CA GLY A 278 27.80 -11.81 12.52
C GLY A 278 27.87 -11.25 13.95
N GLN A 279 26.80 -11.36 14.76
CA GLN A 279 26.81 -10.86 16.15
C GLN A 279 26.00 -11.75 17.08
N THR A 280 26.53 -12.94 17.38
CA THR A 280 26.20 -13.63 18.63
C THR A 280 27.47 -14.25 19.18
N SER A 281 27.91 -13.72 20.33
CA SER A 281 28.80 -14.31 21.35
C SER A 281 29.91 -13.36 21.80
N GLN A 282 29.56 -12.20 22.38
CA GLN A 282 30.41 -11.69 23.46
C GLN A 282 30.00 -12.44 24.74
N LYS A 283 30.86 -13.42 25.06
CA LYS A 283 30.95 -14.15 26.31
C LYS A 283 30.48 -13.32 27.51
N LYS A 284 29.52 -13.86 28.26
CA LYS A 284 29.61 -13.86 29.72
C LYS A 284 30.94 -14.54 30.07
N GLN A 285 31.90 -13.78 30.58
CA GLN A 285 32.99 -14.31 31.38
C GLN A 285 33.13 -13.45 32.63
N SER A 286 32.89 -14.12 33.76
CA SER A 286 33.30 -13.85 35.15
C SER A 286 33.16 -12.43 35.68
#